data_AF-A0A6G7Y312-F1
#
_entry.id   AF-A0A6G7Y312-F1
#
_cell.length_a   1.000
_cell.length_b   1.000
_cell.length_c   1.000
_cell.angle_alpha   90.00
_cell.angle_beta   90.00
_cell.angle_gamma   90.00
#
_symmetry.space_group_name_H-M   'P 1'
#
loop_
_entity.id
_entity.type
_entity.pdbx_description
1 polymer ?
#
loop_
_entity_poly.entity_id
_entity_poly.type
_entity_poly.pdbx_seq_one_letter_code
_entity_poly.pdbx_strand_id
1 'polypeptide(L)'
;MSASQYRGQLDRKRKQRIDADKKAGEYRSKESSKRADAAKARQAAAKTTSSSTRSSKLRDAERREKEAETAGKEASRWQTRAAGYAKDEAALQTKLSRAEQSEADAAERRRKSEQQRADRRAAAERAQLESRISGAEVAVSHALRQLPAPKPEKLRVLMLGASAEGDLRVGREQKRIRAAVESALHRDQIELDVRPAATTADLLDGITKFRPHVVHFSGHSNDDLIVFEDEADEPHEGVIVTALAFARAISATDDPPLLVLLNSCRSAAQIDDLVARVVPFAIGMADSIEDADAINYAAQFYAAVANGQSIISSHLSGQAALELAGLESADLPTLAWAPDVDPSATILVSPEG
;
A
#
# COMPACT_ATOMS: atom_id res chain seq x y z
N MET A 1 21.79 47.13 10.21
CA MET A 1 20.48 47.55 9.66
C MET A 1 20.10 46.56 8.57
N SER A 2 18.84 46.12 8.54
CA SER A 2 18.37 45.20 7.51
C SER A 2 18.18 45.89 6.16
N ALA A 3 18.10 45.11 5.09
CA ALA A 3 17.74 45.62 3.76
C ALA A 3 16.46 46.45 3.81
N SER A 4 15.44 45.99 4.56
CA SER A 4 14.18 46.72 4.76
C SER A 4 14.38 48.11 5.37
N GLN A 5 15.25 48.24 6.37
CA GLN A 5 15.56 49.53 7.01
C GLN A 5 16.28 50.50 6.06
N TYR A 6 17.23 50.01 5.26
CA TYR A 6 17.91 50.84 4.26
C TYR A 6 16.97 51.28 3.14
N ARG A 7 16.05 50.40 2.70
CA ARG A 7 15.03 50.72 1.69
C ARG A 7 14.12 51.86 2.17
N GLY A 8 13.63 51.79 3.42
CA GLY A 8 12.83 52.86 4.01
C GLY A 8 13.59 54.19 4.24
N GLN A 9 14.92 54.16 4.39
CA GLN A 9 15.73 55.38 4.43
C GLN A 9 15.95 55.98 3.04
N LEU A 10 16.20 55.13 2.03
CA LEU A 10 16.36 55.52 0.64
C LEU A 10 15.11 56.24 0.12
N ASP A 11 13.92 55.69 0.39
CA ASP A 11 12.65 56.27 -0.04
C ASP A 11 12.39 57.64 0.60
N ARG A 12 12.73 57.80 1.89
CA ARG A 12 12.65 59.10 2.56
C ARG A 12 13.60 60.13 1.96
N LYS A 13 14.83 59.74 1.63
CA LYS A 13 15.83 60.63 1.01
C LYS A 13 15.46 61.01 -0.42
N ARG A 14 14.92 60.07 -1.20
CA ARG A 14 14.31 60.32 -2.52
C ARG A 14 13.23 61.38 -2.47
N LYS A 15 12.31 61.26 -1.50
CA LYS A 15 11.25 62.25 -1.29
C LYS A 15 11.83 63.63 -0.96
N GLN A 16 12.81 63.70 -0.07
CA GLN A 16 13.48 64.95 0.30
C GLN A 16 14.21 65.62 -0.88
N ARG A 17 14.85 64.83 -1.76
CA ARG A 17 15.48 65.34 -2.98
C ARG A 17 14.44 65.95 -3.93
N ILE A 18 13.38 65.20 -4.22
CA ILE A 18 12.30 65.65 -5.10
C ILE A 18 11.70 66.97 -4.60
N ASP A 19 11.43 67.08 -3.29
CA ASP A 19 10.91 68.30 -2.69
C ASP A 19 11.90 69.48 -2.77
N ALA A 20 13.20 69.21 -2.61
CA ALA A 20 14.25 70.23 -2.72
C ALA A 20 14.44 70.71 -4.17
N ASP A 21 14.41 69.80 -5.15
CA ASP A 21 14.48 70.14 -6.58
C ASP A 21 13.27 70.98 -7.01
N LYS A 22 12.07 70.64 -6.52
CA LYS A 22 10.86 71.43 -6.76
C LYS A 22 11.01 72.86 -6.25
N LYS A 23 11.47 73.03 -5.00
CA LYS A 23 11.73 74.36 -4.42
C LYS A 23 12.80 75.13 -5.18
N ALA A 24 13.89 74.47 -5.58
CA ALA A 24 14.93 75.09 -6.40
C ALA A 24 14.36 75.60 -7.74
N GLY A 25 13.51 74.81 -8.38
CA GLY A 25 12.78 75.20 -9.60
C GLY A 25 11.90 76.43 -9.39
N GLU A 26 11.08 76.45 -8.33
CA GLU A 26 10.19 77.58 -8.00
C GLU A 26 10.97 78.89 -7.80
N TYR A 27 12.08 78.85 -7.03
CA TYR A 27 12.91 80.03 -6.81
C TYR A 27 13.66 80.50 -8.08
N ARG A 28 14.07 79.58 -8.97
CA ARG A 28 14.63 79.94 -10.29
C ARG A 28 13.62 80.61 -11.20
N SER A 29 12.39 80.10 -11.23
CA SER A 29 11.31 80.74 -11.97
C SER A 29 11.02 82.15 -11.44
N LYS A 30 11.04 82.32 -10.11
CA LYS A 30 10.92 83.63 -9.46
C LYS A 30 12.09 84.57 -9.79
N GLU A 31 13.33 84.08 -9.75
CA GLU A 31 14.52 84.84 -10.16
C GLU A 31 14.40 85.31 -11.61
N SER A 32 14.06 84.41 -12.54
CA SER A 32 13.89 84.71 -13.96
C SER A 32 12.83 85.78 -14.20
N SER A 33 11.66 85.63 -13.56
CA SER A 33 10.57 86.62 -13.62
C SER A 33 11.00 87.99 -13.09
N LYS A 34 11.69 88.04 -11.95
CA LYS A 34 12.13 89.31 -11.35
C LYS A 34 13.23 89.98 -12.16
N ARG A 35 14.15 89.22 -12.77
CA ARG A 35 15.12 89.76 -13.74
C ARG A 35 14.43 90.35 -14.97
N ALA A 36 13.43 89.65 -15.52
CA ALA A 36 12.65 90.14 -16.65
C ALA A 36 11.91 91.45 -16.31
N ASP A 37 11.30 91.53 -15.13
CA ASP A 37 10.62 92.75 -14.68
C ASP A 37 11.60 93.91 -14.41
N ALA A 38 12.79 93.62 -13.87
CA ALA A 38 13.85 94.61 -13.71
C ALA A 38 14.31 95.18 -15.08
N ALA A 39 14.48 94.31 -16.08
CA ALA A 39 14.82 94.72 -17.44
C ALA A 39 13.74 95.61 -18.06
N LYS A 40 12.45 95.26 -17.88
CA LYS A 40 11.31 96.10 -18.32
C LYS A 40 11.31 97.46 -17.63
N ALA A 41 11.56 97.53 -16.32
CA ALA A 41 11.63 98.78 -15.57
C ALA A 41 12.80 99.67 -16.03
N ARG A 42 13.98 99.10 -16.34
CA ARG A 42 15.11 99.82 -16.96
C ARG A 42 14.77 100.36 -18.34
N GLN A 43 14.12 99.57 -19.19
CA GLN A 43 13.66 100.03 -20.51
C GLN A 43 12.65 101.18 -20.39
N ALA A 44 11.73 101.11 -19.43
CA ALA A 44 10.78 102.19 -19.16
C ALA A 44 11.47 103.47 -18.64
N ALA A 45 12.53 103.34 -17.83
CA ALA A 45 13.36 104.46 -17.38
C ALA A 45 14.12 105.13 -18.55
N ALA A 46 14.61 104.34 -19.51
CA ALA A 46 15.30 104.87 -20.70
C ALA A 46 14.35 105.64 -21.64
N LYS A 47 13.06 105.30 -21.67
CA LYS A 47 12.06 105.88 -22.58
C LYS A 47 11.36 107.15 -22.05
N THR A 48 11.52 107.50 -20.76
CA THR A 48 10.80 108.65 -20.17
C THR A 48 11.64 109.93 -20.23
N THR A 49 11.00 111.05 -20.54
CA THR A 49 11.61 112.40 -20.58
C THR A 49 11.59 113.08 -19.20
N SER A 50 10.79 112.60 -18.26
CA SER A 50 10.70 113.12 -16.88
C SER A 50 11.83 112.58 -15.99
N SER A 51 12.61 113.49 -15.40
CA SER A 51 13.70 113.20 -14.46
C SER A 51 13.22 112.40 -13.22
N SER A 52 12.06 112.77 -12.66
CA SER A 52 11.50 112.13 -11.46
C SER A 52 11.00 110.71 -11.75
N THR A 53 10.32 110.51 -12.89
CA THR A 53 9.84 109.20 -13.34
C THR A 53 11.00 108.27 -13.69
N ARG A 54 12.05 108.78 -14.32
CA ARG A 54 13.29 108.02 -14.60
C ARG A 54 13.94 107.51 -13.31
N SER A 55 14.11 108.40 -12.33
CA SER A 55 14.71 108.07 -11.03
C SER A 55 13.86 107.07 -10.22
N SER A 56 12.53 107.13 -10.35
CA SER A 56 11.61 106.16 -9.75
C SER A 56 11.72 104.78 -10.42
N LYS A 57 11.71 104.71 -11.75
CA LYS A 57 11.82 103.46 -12.51
C LYS A 57 13.18 102.78 -12.38
N LEU A 58 14.27 103.54 -12.21
CA LEU A 58 15.59 102.98 -11.88
C LEU A 58 15.61 102.35 -10.49
N ARG A 59 15.04 103.01 -9.46
CA ARG A 59 14.89 102.42 -8.12
C ARG A 59 14.01 101.17 -8.13
N ASP A 60 12.96 101.17 -8.95
CA ASP A 60 12.05 100.04 -9.15
C ASP A 60 12.74 98.83 -9.81
N ALA A 61 13.64 99.10 -10.77
CA ALA A 61 14.50 98.09 -11.38
C ALA A 61 15.52 97.52 -10.38
N GLU A 62 16.19 98.38 -9.62
CA GLU A 62 17.17 97.97 -8.61
C GLU A 62 16.52 97.10 -7.52
N ARG A 63 15.31 97.45 -7.08
CA ARG A 63 14.55 96.62 -6.12
C ARG A 63 14.24 95.24 -6.68
N ARG A 64 13.76 95.15 -7.93
CA ARG A 64 13.46 93.87 -8.60
C ARG A 64 14.71 93.04 -8.86
N GLU A 65 15.85 93.67 -9.11
CA GLU A 65 17.13 93.00 -9.26
C GLU A 65 17.62 92.42 -7.93
N LYS A 66 17.47 93.15 -6.81
CA LYS A 66 17.74 92.61 -5.46
C LYS A 66 16.81 91.44 -5.12
N GLU A 67 15.53 91.53 -5.49
CA GLU A 67 14.59 90.41 -5.33
C GLU A 67 14.98 89.19 -6.18
N ALA A 68 15.46 89.41 -7.41
CA ALA A 68 15.95 88.36 -8.29
C ALA A 68 17.22 87.72 -7.73
N GLU A 69 18.18 88.52 -7.25
CA GLU A 69 19.41 88.03 -6.63
C GLU A 69 19.11 87.20 -5.37
N THR A 70 18.16 87.64 -4.55
CA THR A 70 17.71 86.89 -3.37
C THR A 70 17.07 85.56 -3.77
N ALA A 71 16.21 85.56 -4.79
CA ALA A 71 15.60 84.34 -5.31
C ALA A 71 16.66 83.39 -5.92
N GLY A 72 17.67 83.92 -6.61
CA GLY A 72 18.79 83.13 -7.14
C GLY A 72 19.65 82.50 -6.04
N LYS A 73 19.91 83.23 -4.95
CA LYS A 73 20.60 82.69 -3.76
C LYS A 73 19.80 81.56 -3.12
N GLU A 74 18.49 81.69 -2.99
CA GLU A 74 17.62 80.64 -2.45
C GLU A 74 17.51 79.43 -3.39
N ALA A 75 17.41 79.65 -4.70
CA ALA A 75 17.47 78.58 -5.70
C ALA A 75 18.77 77.77 -5.61
N SER A 76 19.91 78.44 -5.50
CA SER A 76 21.23 77.81 -5.35
C SER A 76 21.34 77.02 -4.04
N ARG A 77 20.79 77.55 -2.93
CA ARG A 77 20.73 76.83 -1.64
C ARG A 77 19.91 75.55 -1.73
N TRP A 78 18.71 75.61 -2.31
CA TRP A 78 17.85 74.42 -2.47
C TRP A 78 18.44 73.41 -3.43
N GLN A 79 19.11 73.85 -4.49
CA GLN A 79 19.82 72.96 -5.40
C GLN A 79 21.00 72.27 -4.72
N THR A 80 21.75 72.98 -3.87
CA THR A 80 22.84 72.39 -3.08
C THR A 80 22.30 71.31 -2.13
N ARG A 81 21.13 71.55 -1.50
CA ARG A 81 20.45 70.55 -0.67
C ARG A 81 20.01 69.33 -1.49
N ALA A 82 19.43 69.53 -2.67
CA ALA A 82 19.05 68.43 -3.55
C ALA A 82 20.26 67.59 -3.98
N ALA A 83 21.39 68.23 -4.33
CA ALA A 83 22.64 67.54 -4.61
C ALA A 83 23.17 66.76 -3.39
N GLY A 84 23.01 67.29 -2.18
CA GLY A 84 23.31 66.58 -0.93
C GLY A 84 22.44 65.34 -0.74
N TYR A 85 21.13 65.45 -0.93
CA TYR A 85 20.22 64.31 -0.84
C TYR A 85 20.48 63.26 -1.93
N ALA A 86 20.86 63.66 -3.14
CA ALA A 86 21.26 62.73 -4.20
C ALA A 86 22.52 61.92 -3.83
N LYS A 87 23.49 62.54 -3.15
CA LYS A 87 24.67 61.81 -2.62
C LYS A 87 24.28 60.83 -1.53
N ASP A 88 23.40 61.24 -0.61
CA ASP A 88 22.89 60.37 0.45
C ASP A 88 22.12 59.16 -0.13
N GLU A 89 21.31 59.37 -1.16
CA GLU A 89 20.62 58.30 -1.88
C GLU A 89 21.60 57.29 -2.48
N ALA A 90 22.63 57.75 -3.19
CA ALA A 90 23.63 56.86 -3.79
C ALA A 90 24.37 56.03 -2.72
N ALA A 91 24.70 56.64 -1.57
CA ALA A 91 25.31 55.95 -0.45
C ALA A 91 24.35 54.92 0.17
N LEU A 92 23.07 55.25 0.35
CA LEU A 92 22.05 54.34 0.87
C LEU A 92 21.76 53.19 -0.09
N GLN A 93 21.78 53.43 -1.40
CA GLN A 93 21.55 52.40 -2.41
C GLN A 93 22.69 51.38 -2.42
N THR A 94 23.93 51.83 -2.25
CA THR A 94 25.09 50.93 -2.09
C THR A 94 25.01 50.11 -0.81
N LYS A 95 24.51 50.71 0.29
CA LYS A 95 24.32 49.98 1.56
C LYS A 95 23.18 48.98 1.49
N LEU A 96 22.10 49.32 0.78
CA LEU A 96 20.96 48.44 0.55
C LEU A 96 21.37 47.19 -0.23
N SER A 97 22.08 47.34 -1.36
CA SER A 97 22.50 46.18 -2.15
C SER A 97 23.41 45.23 -1.38
N ARG A 98 24.37 45.77 -0.60
CA ARG A 98 25.23 44.98 0.28
C ARG A 98 24.44 44.24 1.37
N ALA A 99 23.42 44.88 1.94
CA ALA A 99 22.56 44.27 2.95
C ALA A 99 21.69 43.15 2.35
N GLU A 100 21.09 43.38 1.18
CA GLU A 100 20.29 42.38 0.45
C GLU A 100 21.13 41.15 0.08
N GLN A 101 22.36 41.37 -0.41
CA GLN A 101 23.27 40.28 -0.76
C GLN A 101 23.68 39.47 0.49
N SER A 102 24.03 40.14 1.59
CA SER A 102 24.38 39.47 2.84
C SER A 102 23.22 38.67 3.44
N GLU A 103 21.99 39.21 3.39
CA GLU A 103 20.78 38.50 3.84
C GLU A 103 20.47 37.28 2.95
N ALA A 104 20.64 37.39 1.63
CA ALA A 104 20.47 36.29 0.69
C ALA A 104 21.50 35.17 0.93
N ASP A 105 22.78 35.51 1.07
CA ASP A 105 23.86 34.56 1.36
C ASP A 105 23.62 33.85 2.70
N ALA A 106 23.16 34.59 3.72
CA ALA A 106 22.82 34.02 5.02
C ALA A 106 21.62 33.06 4.94
N ALA A 107 20.59 33.41 4.16
CA ALA A 107 19.44 32.55 3.93
C ALA A 107 19.80 31.26 3.18
N GLU A 108 20.66 31.36 2.15
CA GLU A 108 21.14 30.19 1.41
C GLU A 108 21.97 29.26 2.30
N ARG A 109 22.89 29.80 3.11
CA ARG A 109 23.68 29.01 4.07
C ARG A 109 22.79 28.30 5.09
N ARG A 110 21.74 28.95 5.59
CA ARG A 110 20.77 28.33 6.50
C ARG A 110 20.04 27.16 5.84
N ARG A 111 19.51 27.37 4.63
CA ARG A 111 18.83 26.30 3.86
C ARG A 111 19.76 25.10 3.61
N LYS A 112 21.00 25.35 3.19
CA LYS A 112 22.00 24.28 2.99
C LYS A 112 22.30 23.52 4.27
N SER A 113 22.45 24.22 5.40
CA SER A 113 22.68 23.58 6.70
C SER A 113 21.47 22.78 7.20
N GLU A 114 20.24 23.26 6.96
CA GLU A 114 19.02 22.54 7.34
C GLU A 114 18.85 21.28 6.51
N GLN A 115 19.07 21.36 5.19
CA GLN A 115 19.04 20.20 4.30
C GLN A 115 20.06 19.14 4.73
N GLN A 116 21.32 19.54 4.98
CA GLN A 116 22.34 18.60 5.43
C GLN A 116 22.00 17.92 6.77
N ARG A 117 21.31 18.63 7.68
CA ARG A 117 20.85 18.04 8.94
C ARG A 117 19.70 17.05 8.72
N ALA A 118 18.76 17.37 7.83
CA ALA A 118 17.68 16.48 7.46
C ALA A 118 18.21 15.19 6.79
N ASP A 119 19.15 15.34 5.85
CA ASP A 119 19.75 14.21 5.14
C ASP A 119 20.53 13.29 6.10
N ARG A 120 21.31 13.86 7.03
CA ARG A 120 22.01 13.07 8.06
C ARG A 120 21.05 12.33 8.98
N ARG A 121 19.93 12.94 9.35
CA ARG A 121 18.91 12.29 10.18
C ARG A 121 18.26 11.12 9.44
N ALA A 122 17.87 11.32 8.18
CA ALA A 122 17.30 10.27 7.36
C ALA A 122 18.28 9.10 7.14
N ALA A 123 19.57 9.38 6.95
CA ALA A 123 20.60 8.35 6.83
C ALA A 123 20.76 7.54 8.13
N ALA A 124 20.75 8.20 9.29
CA ALA A 124 20.84 7.53 10.59
C ALA A 124 19.61 6.64 10.88
N GLU A 125 18.41 7.12 10.56
CA GLU A 125 17.17 6.35 10.70
C GLU A 125 17.18 5.10 9.80
N ARG A 126 17.66 5.21 8.56
CA ARG A 126 17.84 4.06 7.66
C ARG A 126 18.83 3.03 8.20
N ALA A 127 20.01 3.48 8.67
CA ALA A 127 21.02 2.58 9.21
C ALA A 127 20.54 1.86 10.48
N GLN A 128 19.75 2.53 11.33
CA GLN A 128 19.16 1.92 12.52
C GLN A 128 18.12 0.85 12.15
N LEU A 129 17.30 1.09 11.13
CA LEU A 129 16.34 0.11 10.64
C LEU A 129 17.05 -1.13 10.07
N GLU A 130 18.07 -0.92 9.24
CA GLU A 130 18.86 -1.99 8.63
C GLU A 130 19.55 -2.85 9.71
N SER A 131 20.13 -2.24 10.74
CA SER A 131 20.71 -2.97 11.87
C SER A 131 19.68 -3.78 12.66
N ARG A 132 18.46 -3.27 12.84
CA ARG A 132 17.37 -4.01 13.51
C ARG A 132 16.92 -5.22 12.69
N ILE A 133 16.80 -5.05 11.37
CA ILE A 133 16.44 -6.14 10.45
C ILE A 133 17.52 -7.23 10.50
N SER A 134 18.78 -6.86 10.31
CA SER A 134 19.88 -7.82 10.37
C SER A 134 19.99 -8.51 11.73
N GLY A 135 19.79 -7.78 12.84
CA GLY A 135 19.75 -8.35 14.18
C GLY A 135 18.58 -9.34 14.37
N ALA A 136 17.40 -9.03 13.82
CA ALA A 136 16.25 -9.93 13.84
C ALA A 136 16.49 -11.18 13.00
N GLU A 137 17.06 -11.05 11.80
CA GLU A 137 17.43 -12.19 10.94
C GLU A 137 18.42 -13.13 11.63
N VAL A 138 19.45 -12.58 12.28
CA VAL A 138 20.42 -13.37 13.05
C VAL A 138 19.75 -14.07 14.23
N ALA A 139 18.87 -13.38 14.97
CA ALA A 139 18.14 -13.97 16.09
C ALA A 139 17.22 -15.11 15.65
N VAL A 140 16.49 -14.94 14.54
CA VAL A 140 15.64 -15.97 13.95
C VAL A 140 16.49 -17.16 13.47
N SER A 141 17.58 -16.92 12.75
CA SER A 141 18.49 -17.97 12.28
C SER A 141 19.11 -18.75 13.44
N HIS A 142 19.48 -18.07 14.52
CA HIS A 142 20.02 -18.70 15.73
C HIS A 142 18.95 -19.52 16.46
N ALA A 143 17.73 -19.02 16.60
CA ALA A 143 16.62 -19.77 17.18
C ALA A 143 16.30 -21.03 16.36
N LEU A 144 16.29 -20.93 15.02
CA LEU A 144 16.09 -22.06 14.11
C LEU A 144 17.22 -23.10 14.19
N ARG A 145 18.47 -22.70 14.46
CA ARG A 145 19.59 -23.65 14.66
C ARG A 145 19.52 -24.39 15.99
N GLN A 146 18.89 -23.80 17.01
CA GLN A 146 18.84 -24.38 18.35
C GLN A 146 17.64 -25.31 18.56
N LEU A 147 16.57 -25.13 17.79
CA LEU A 147 15.41 -26.01 17.82
C LEU A 147 15.57 -27.10 16.75
N PRO A 148 15.53 -28.39 17.10
CA PRO A 148 15.28 -29.42 16.10
C PRO A 148 13.97 -29.07 15.38
N ALA A 149 13.98 -29.13 14.05
CA ALA A 149 12.74 -28.97 13.30
C ALA A 149 11.68 -29.95 13.85
N PRO A 150 10.42 -29.51 14.03
CA PRO A 150 9.36 -30.43 14.42
C PRO A 150 9.36 -31.59 13.42
N LYS A 151 9.28 -32.82 13.93
CA LYS A 151 9.20 -33.99 13.06
C LYS A 151 7.97 -33.81 12.15
N PRO A 152 8.08 -34.06 10.84
CA PRO A 152 6.93 -34.04 9.95
C PRO A 152 5.83 -34.93 10.51
N GLU A 153 4.63 -34.38 10.62
CA GLU A 153 3.46 -35.12 11.06
C GLU A 153 3.00 -36.02 9.91
N LYS A 154 2.63 -37.27 10.23
CA LYS A 154 2.09 -38.19 9.22
C LYS A 154 0.74 -37.68 8.73
N LEU A 155 0.48 -37.85 7.44
CA LEU A 155 -0.85 -37.66 6.89
C LEU A 155 -1.80 -38.68 7.51
N ARG A 156 -2.90 -38.21 8.09
CA ARG A 156 -3.90 -39.02 8.75
C ARG A 156 -5.16 -39.03 7.92
N VAL A 157 -5.57 -40.20 7.48
CA VAL A 157 -6.76 -40.39 6.65
C VAL A 157 -7.76 -41.21 7.46
N LEU A 158 -8.90 -40.60 7.80
CA LEU A 158 -10.04 -41.30 8.38
C LEU A 158 -10.90 -41.83 7.25
N MET A 159 -11.10 -43.15 7.19
CA MET A 159 -11.89 -43.82 6.17
C MET A 159 -13.16 -44.40 6.80
N LEU A 160 -14.30 -43.83 6.44
CA LEU A 160 -15.63 -44.23 6.91
C LEU A 160 -16.32 -44.99 5.79
N GLY A 161 -16.65 -46.25 6.02
CA GLY A 161 -17.43 -47.05 5.07
C GLY A 161 -18.79 -47.40 5.67
N ALA A 162 -19.89 -47.02 5.01
CA ALA A 162 -21.25 -47.36 5.39
C ALA A 162 -21.99 -48.04 4.24
N SER A 163 -22.53 -49.24 4.47
CA SER A 163 -23.31 -50.04 3.53
C SER A 163 -24.46 -50.74 4.27
N ALA A 164 -25.42 -49.93 4.72
CA ALA A 164 -26.61 -50.34 5.46
C ALA A 164 -27.45 -51.46 4.83
N GLU A 165 -27.53 -51.48 3.49
CA GLU A 165 -28.23 -52.52 2.73
C GLU A 165 -27.32 -53.70 2.32
N GLY A 166 -26.00 -53.58 2.55
CA GLY A 166 -24.99 -54.58 2.19
C GLY A 166 -24.71 -54.70 0.68
N ASP A 167 -25.13 -53.72 -0.12
CA ASP A 167 -25.03 -53.70 -1.58
C ASP A 167 -23.75 -53.07 -2.12
N LEU A 168 -23.02 -52.30 -1.28
CA LEU A 168 -21.78 -51.62 -1.65
C LEU A 168 -20.53 -52.40 -1.20
N ARG A 169 -19.49 -52.36 -2.04
CA ARG A 169 -18.21 -53.03 -1.76
C ARG A 169 -17.22 -52.13 -1.01
N VAL A 170 -17.66 -51.42 0.02
CA VAL A 170 -16.84 -50.47 0.81
C VAL A 170 -15.58 -51.12 1.41
N GLY A 171 -15.68 -52.35 1.89
CA GLY A 171 -14.51 -53.08 2.41
C GLY A 171 -13.48 -53.42 1.32
N ARG A 172 -13.92 -53.64 0.08
CA ARG A 172 -13.02 -53.85 -1.07
C ARG A 172 -12.30 -52.56 -1.42
N GLU A 173 -12.99 -51.43 -1.36
CA GLU A 173 -12.39 -50.11 -1.54
C GLU A 173 -11.27 -49.84 -0.54
N GLN A 174 -11.58 -49.97 0.76
CA GLN A 174 -10.62 -49.77 1.85
C GLN A 174 -9.39 -50.66 1.70
N LYS A 175 -9.58 -51.93 1.32
CA LYS A 175 -8.49 -52.86 1.03
C LYS A 175 -7.63 -52.39 -0.15
N ARG A 176 -8.25 -51.88 -1.22
CA ARG A 176 -7.54 -51.42 -2.43
C ARG A 176 -6.75 -50.15 -2.17
N ILE A 177 -7.31 -49.20 -1.42
CA ILE A 177 -6.63 -47.98 -0.98
C ILE A 177 -5.43 -48.33 -0.09
N ARG A 178 -5.61 -49.20 0.91
CA ARG A 178 -4.52 -49.66 1.78
C ARG A 178 -3.37 -50.26 0.96
N ALA A 179 -3.65 -51.17 0.04
CA ALA A 179 -2.63 -51.78 -0.81
C ALA A 179 -1.91 -50.75 -1.70
N ALA A 180 -2.64 -49.75 -2.19
CA ALA A 180 -2.07 -48.67 -3.01
C ALA A 180 -1.12 -47.79 -2.18
N VAL A 181 -1.50 -47.42 -0.96
CA VAL A 181 -0.65 -46.67 -0.02
C VAL A 181 0.58 -47.48 0.39
N GLU A 182 0.41 -48.76 0.73
CA GLU A 182 1.52 -49.64 1.14
C GLU A 182 2.57 -49.85 0.03
N SER A 183 2.19 -49.73 -1.23
CA SER A 183 3.10 -49.85 -2.38
C SER A 183 3.73 -48.53 -2.84
N ALA A 184 3.31 -47.40 -2.26
CA ALA A 184 3.78 -46.07 -2.64
C ALA A 184 5.13 -45.68 -2.00
N LEU A 185 5.76 -44.63 -2.55
CA LEU A 185 7.07 -44.15 -2.15
C LEU A 185 7.14 -43.72 -0.69
N HIS A 186 6.14 -42.98 -0.21
CA HIS A 186 6.11 -42.40 1.13
C HIS A 186 5.10 -43.09 2.06
N ARG A 187 4.90 -44.41 1.89
CA ARG A 187 3.96 -45.23 2.67
C ARG A 187 4.06 -45.03 4.19
N ASP A 188 5.26 -44.80 4.72
CA ASP A 188 5.52 -44.65 6.15
C ASP A 188 5.05 -43.29 6.71
N GLN A 189 4.74 -42.33 5.83
CA GLN A 189 4.24 -40.99 6.15
C GLN A 189 2.71 -40.89 6.15
N ILE A 190 2.00 -42.01 5.94
CA ILE A 190 0.54 -42.06 5.95
C ILE A 190 0.05 -43.01 7.05
N GLU A 191 -0.97 -42.59 7.77
CA GLU A 191 -1.71 -43.37 8.74
C GLU A 191 -3.18 -43.44 8.34
N LEU A 192 -3.72 -44.66 8.21
CA LEU A 192 -5.10 -44.91 7.83
C LEU A 192 -5.88 -45.43 9.05
N ASP A 193 -6.86 -44.66 9.53
CA ASP A 193 -7.89 -45.15 10.46
C ASP A 193 -9.10 -45.61 9.63
N VAL A 194 -9.33 -46.92 9.60
CA VAL A 194 -10.38 -47.52 8.77
C VAL A 194 -11.50 -48.02 9.65
N ARG A 195 -12.68 -47.41 9.49
CA ARG A 195 -13.90 -47.73 10.21
C ARG A 195 -14.93 -48.30 9.23
N PRO A 196 -14.98 -49.63 9.07
CA PRO A 196 -16.08 -50.27 8.35
C PRO A 196 -17.36 -50.16 9.20
N ALA A 197 -18.52 -50.26 8.55
CA ALA A 197 -19.80 -50.10 9.20
C ALA A 197 -19.90 -48.81 10.04
N ALA A 198 -19.49 -47.69 9.45
CA ALA A 198 -19.36 -46.43 10.16
C ALA A 198 -20.72 -45.83 10.56
N THR A 199 -20.85 -45.56 11.86
CA THR A 199 -21.98 -44.82 12.44
C THR A 199 -21.68 -43.32 12.53
N THR A 200 -22.69 -42.51 12.88
CA THR A 200 -22.46 -41.07 13.18
C THR A 200 -21.57 -40.84 14.41
N ALA A 201 -21.55 -41.78 15.36
CA ALA A 201 -20.64 -41.74 16.51
C ALA A 201 -19.19 -41.95 16.07
N ASP A 202 -18.95 -42.85 15.10
CA ASP A 202 -17.62 -43.08 14.53
C ASP A 202 -17.06 -41.85 13.83
N LEU A 203 -17.91 -41.09 13.13
CA LEU A 203 -17.52 -39.81 12.53
C LEU A 203 -17.02 -38.82 13.60
N LEU A 204 -17.83 -38.57 14.64
CA LEU A 204 -17.48 -37.61 15.69
C LEU A 204 -16.25 -38.04 16.49
N ASP A 205 -16.17 -39.33 16.81
CA ASP A 205 -15.03 -39.91 17.50
C ASP A 205 -13.75 -39.83 16.65
N GLY A 206 -13.83 -40.18 15.37
CA GLY A 206 -12.71 -40.10 14.44
C GLY A 206 -12.20 -38.67 14.28
N ILE A 207 -13.09 -37.70 14.08
CA ILE A 207 -12.70 -36.29 13.95
C ILE A 207 -11.97 -35.79 15.21
N THR A 208 -12.50 -36.10 16.39
CA THR A 208 -12.00 -35.53 17.65
C THR A 208 -10.78 -36.26 18.22
N LYS A 209 -10.72 -37.60 18.11
CA LYS A 209 -9.60 -38.40 18.64
C LYS A 209 -8.49 -38.58 17.64
N PHE A 210 -8.81 -38.87 16.38
CA PHE A 210 -7.81 -39.14 15.35
C PHE A 210 -7.33 -37.86 14.65
N ARG A 211 -8.09 -36.75 14.72
CA ARG A 211 -7.75 -35.45 14.12
C ARG A 211 -7.26 -35.59 12.68
N PRO A 212 -8.10 -36.14 11.78
CA PRO A 212 -7.69 -36.49 10.44
C PRO A 212 -7.35 -35.24 9.62
N HIS A 213 -6.38 -35.39 8.73
CA HIS A 213 -6.10 -34.42 7.67
C HIS A 213 -7.00 -34.66 6.46
N VAL A 214 -7.45 -35.90 6.26
CA VAL A 214 -8.36 -36.29 5.19
C VAL A 214 -9.51 -37.11 5.77
N VAL A 215 -10.75 -36.77 5.42
CA VAL A 215 -11.91 -37.62 5.68
C VAL A 215 -12.37 -38.22 4.36
N HIS A 216 -12.35 -39.54 4.28
CA HIS A 216 -12.86 -40.33 3.17
C HIS A 216 -14.16 -40.99 3.59
N PHE A 217 -15.24 -40.72 2.86
CA PHE A 217 -16.51 -41.37 3.08
C PHE A 217 -16.88 -42.21 1.86
N SER A 218 -17.26 -43.47 2.11
CA SER A 218 -17.81 -44.37 1.11
C SER A 218 -19.14 -44.92 1.60
N GLY A 219 -20.20 -44.74 0.82
CA GLY A 219 -21.52 -45.22 1.18
C GLY A 219 -22.59 -44.63 0.28
N HIS A 220 -23.84 -44.74 0.70
CA HIS A 220 -24.95 -44.13 -0.03
C HIS A 220 -25.03 -42.63 0.25
N SER A 221 -25.19 -41.85 -0.82
CA SER A 221 -25.51 -40.43 -0.75
C SER A 221 -26.38 -40.02 -1.91
N ASN A 222 -26.94 -38.82 -1.79
CA ASN A 222 -27.53 -38.08 -2.89
C ASN A 222 -27.13 -36.61 -2.79
N ASP A 223 -27.86 -35.72 -3.46
CA ASP A 223 -27.56 -34.30 -3.53
C ASP A 223 -27.50 -33.64 -2.12
N ASP A 224 -28.31 -34.10 -1.16
CA ASP A 224 -28.49 -33.44 0.15
C ASP A 224 -28.23 -34.36 1.36
N LEU A 225 -28.10 -35.67 1.16
CA LEU A 225 -28.08 -36.68 2.22
C LEU A 225 -26.87 -37.60 2.11
N ILE A 226 -26.39 -38.05 3.27
CA ILE A 226 -25.36 -39.07 3.45
C ILE A 226 -25.94 -40.12 4.40
N VAL A 227 -25.78 -41.41 4.07
CA VAL A 227 -26.34 -42.52 4.86
C VAL A 227 -25.23 -43.20 5.65
N PHE A 228 -25.35 -43.20 6.98
CA PHE A 228 -24.48 -43.92 7.90
C PHE A 228 -25.11 -45.25 8.32
N GLU A 229 -24.31 -46.11 8.95
CA GLU A 229 -24.85 -47.30 9.62
C GLU A 229 -25.64 -46.97 10.87
N ASP A 230 -26.52 -47.91 11.25
CA ASP A 230 -27.08 -48.05 12.58
C ASP A 230 -26.34 -49.18 13.34
N GLU A 231 -26.55 -49.32 14.63
CA GLU A 231 -25.96 -50.41 15.44
C GLU A 231 -26.70 -51.76 15.27
N ALA A 232 -27.53 -51.90 14.23
CA ALA A 232 -28.30 -53.11 13.97
C ALA A 232 -27.52 -54.09 13.07
N ASP A 233 -27.50 -55.37 13.45
CA ASP A 233 -26.81 -56.42 12.69
C ASP A 233 -27.57 -56.88 11.42
N GLU A 234 -28.86 -56.54 11.30
CA GLU A 234 -29.69 -56.87 10.13
C GLU A 234 -29.67 -55.73 9.09
N PRO A 235 -29.81 -56.03 7.78
CA PRO A 235 -29.91 -54.98 6.76
C PRO A 235 -31.00 -53.96 7.10
N HIS A 236 -30.66 -52.68 7.00
CA HIS A 236 -31.51 -51.59 7.47
C HIS A 236 -31.43 -50.39 6.53
N GLU A 237 -32.34 -49.43 6.67
CA GLU A 237 -32.37 -48.22 5.82
C GLU A 237 -31.23 -47.21 6.15
N GLY A 238 -30.52 -47.46 7.25
CA GLY A 238 -29.40 -46.63 7.69
C GLY A 238 -29.84 -45.33 8.37
N VAL A 239 -28.86 -44.57 8.84
CA VAL A 239 -29.07 -43.27 9.50
C VAL A 239 -28.84 -42.15 8.50
N ILE A 240 -29.91 -41.47 8.13
CA ILE A 240 -29.86 -40.33 7.21
C ILE A 240 -29.29 -39.10 7.90
N VAL A 241 -28.20 -38.57 7.35
CA VAL A 241 -27.54 -37.34 7.77
C VAL A 241 -27.62 -36.32 6.64
N THR A 242 -28.00 -35.08 6.94
CA THR A 242 -27.99 -34.02 5.92
C THR A 242 -26.56 -33.55 5.64
N ALA A 243 -26.30 -33.10 4.41
CA ALA A 243 -25.02 -32.51 4.01
C ALA A 243 -24.57 -31.41 4.99
N LEU A 244 -25.51 -30.57 5.44
CA LEU A 244 -25.27 -29.52 6.45
C LEU A 244 -24.87 -30.10 7.82
N ALA A 245 -25.51 -31.18 8.27
CA ALA A 245 -25.17 -31.82 9.54
C ALA A 245 -23.79 -32.49 9.46
N PHE A 246 -23.47 -33.12 8.33
CA PHE A 246 -22.15 -33.69 8.05
C PHE A 246 -21.07 -32.60 8.06
N ALA A 247 -21.28 -31.50 7.32
CA ALA A 247 -20.36 -30.36 7.30
C ALA A 247 -20.12 -29.77 8.69
N ARG A 248 -21.17 -29.68 9.53
CA ARG A 248 -21.06 -29.25 10.93
C ARG A 248 -20.28 -30.23 11.81
N ALA A 249 -20.43 -31.54 11.58
CA ALA A 249 -19.66 -32.54 12.30
C ALA A 249 -18.16 -32.40 11.95
N ILE A 250 -17.84 -32.25 10.65
CA ILE A 250 -16.47 -32.06 10.17
C ILE A 250 -15.81 -30.80 10.76
N SER A 251 -16.57 -29.70 10.92
CA SER A 251 -16.06 -28.45 11.52
C SER A 251 -16.04 -28.43 13.04
N ALA A 252 -16.57 -29.44 13.72
CA ALA A 252 -16.65 -29.51 15.19
C ALA A 252 -15.34 -29.98 15.84
N THR A 253 -14.22 -29.40 15.42
CA THR A 253 -12.86 -29.68 15.93
C THR A 253 -11.99 -28.43 15.83
N ASP A 254 -10.96 -28.34 16.67
CA ASP A 254 -9.99 -27.24 16.62
C ASP A 254 -9.15 -27.28 15.32
N ASP A 255 -8.96 -28.48 14.76
CA ASP A 255 -8.15 -28.73 13.56
C ASP A 255 -9.00 -29.49 12.53
N PRO A 256 -9.83 -28.79 11.73
CA PRO A 256 -10.64 -29.44 10.69
C PRO A 256 -9.77 -30.05 9.59
N PRO A 257 -10.25 -31.09 8.89
CA PRO A 257 -9.48 -31.74 7.83
C PRO A 257 -9.20 -30.78 6.66
N LEU A 258 -8.12 -31.06 5.93
CA LEU A 258 -7.71 -30.33 4.73
C LEU A 258 -8.51 -30.76 3.49
N LEU A 259 -8.89 -32.04 3.45
CA LEU A 259 -9.60 -32.64 2.33
C LEU A 259 -10.75 -33.51 2.83
N VAL A 260 -11.92 -33.37 2.21
CA VAL A 260 -13.02 -34.33 2.30
C VAL A 260 -13.19 -35.01 0.94
N LEU A 261 -13.20 -36.34 0.91
CA LEU A 261 -13.48 -37.13 -0.28
C LEU A 261 -14.78 -37.91 -0.03
N LEU A 262 -15.85 -37.51 -0.72
CA LEU A 262 -17.14 -38.20 -0.73
C LEU A 262 -17.18 -39.15 -1.93
N ASN A 263 -16.82 -40.41 -1.69
CA ASN A 263 -16.85 -41.45 -2.71
C ASN A 263 -18.23 -42.12 -2.78
N SER A 264 -19.21 -41.34 -3.18
CA SER A 264 -20.62 -41.74 -3.16
C SER A 264 -21.42 -40.98 -4.23
N CYS A 265 -22.50 -41.60 -4.73
CA CYS A 265 -23.29 -41.08 -5.84
C CYS A 265 -23.80 -39.64 -5.60
N ARG A 266 -23.67 -38.78 -6.62
CA ARG A 266 -24.15 -37.38 -6.62
C ARG A 266 -23.64 -36.48 -5.48
N SER A 267 -22.57 -36.89 -4.81
CA SER A 267 -21.98 -36.13 -3.71
C SER A 267 -21.33 -34.81 -4.13
N ALA A 268 -21.09 -34.58 -5.43
CA ALA A 268 -20.58 -33.29 -5.92
C ALA A 268 -21.56 -32.12 -5.67
N ALA A 269 -22.84 -32.36 -5.41
CA ALA A 269 -23.75 -31.30 -4.98
C ALA A 269 -23.36 -30.67 -3.61
N GLN A 270 -22.59 -31.41 -2.80
CA GLN A 270 -22.25 -31.04 -1.42
C GLN A 270 -20.87 -30.38 -1.29
N ILE A 271 -19.99 -30.54 -2.29
CA ILE A 271 -18.58 -30.15 -2.16
C ILE A 271 -18.35 -28.64 -2.16
N ASP A 272 -19.19 -27.87 -2.87
CA ASP A 272 -19.08 -26.40 -2.91
C ASP A 272 -19.38 -25.78 -1.52
N ASP A 273 -20.39 -26.29 -0.81
CA ASP A 273 -20.71 -25.82 0.54
C ASP A 273 -19.63 -26.24 1.56
N LEU A 274 -19.07 -27.45 1.39
CA LEU A 274 -17.94 -27.91 2.19
C LEU A 274 -16.72 -27.00 2.04
N VAL A 275 -16.36 -26.60 0.81
CA VAL A 275 -15.19 -25.72 0.61
C VAL A 275 -15.44 -24.26 0.98
N ALA A 276 -16.70 -23.81 0.88
CA ALA A 276 -17.07 -22.47 1.29
C ALA A 276 -17.03 -22.27 2.82
N ARG A 277 -17.13 -23.35 3.61
CA ARG A 277 -17.40 -23.24 5.05
C ARG A 277 -16.49 -24.05 5.95
N VAL A 278 -15.89 -25.14 5.46
CA VAL A 278 -15.33 -26.17 6.34
C VAL A 278 -13.90 -26.55 5.96
N VAL A 279 -13.68 -26.95 4.71
CA VAL A 279 -12.40 -27.55 4.29
C VAL A 279 -11.78 -26.82 3.10
N PRO A 280 -10.44 -26.75 2.98
CA PRO A 280 -9.79 -26.18 1.80
C PRO A 280 -10.10 -26.91 0.49
N PHE A 281 -10.28 -28.24 0.53
CA PHE A 281 -10.50 -29.07 -0.65
C PHE A 281 -11.63 -30.08 -0.40
N ALA A 282 -12.44 -30.33 -1.42
CA ALA A 282 -13.43 -31.40 -1.39
C ALA A 282 -13.53 -32.11 -2.75
N ILE A 283 -13.68 -33.42 -2.72
CA ILE A 283 -13.89 -34.26 -3.90
C ILE A 283 -15.23 -34.98 -3.76
N GLY A 284 -16.03 -35.00 -4.81
CA GLY A 284 -17.31 -35.70 -4.86
C GLY A 284 -17.61 -36.23 -6.26
N MET A 285 -18.71 -36.97 -6.41
CA MET A 285 -19.13 -37.57 -7.68
C MET A 285 -20.29 -36.79 -8.29
N ALA A 286 -20.17 -36.40 -9.55
CA ALA A 286 -21.16 -35.60 -10.26
C ALA A 286 -22.50 -36.33 -10.50
N ASP A 287 -22.46 -37.65 -10.63
CA ASP A 287 -23.65 -38.50 -10.76
C ASP A 287 -23.42 -39.86 -10.08
N SER A 288 -24.29 -40.83 -10.36
CA SER A 288 -24.10 -42.23 -9.99
C SER A 288 -22.82 -42.78 -10.60
N ILE A 289 -21.99 -43.38 -9.75
CA ILE A 289 -20.74 -44.03 -10.12
C ILE A 289 -20.83 -45.52 -9.79
N GLU A 290 -20.29 -46.39 -10.65
CA GLU A 290 -20.22 -47.81 -10.35
C GLU A 290 -19.17 -48.09 -9.25
N ASP A 291 -19.44 -49.07 -8.39
CA ASP A 291 -18.54 -49.49 -7.31
C ASP A 291 -17.10 -49.73 -7.79
N ALA A 292 -16.92 -50.38 -8.94
CA ALA A 292 -15.59 -50.69 -9.46
C ALA A 292 -14.80 -49.41 -9.80
N ASP A 293 -15.49 -48.39 -10.28
CA ASP A 293 -14.92 -47.14 -10.75
C ASP A 293 -14.57 -46.26 -9.54
N ALA A 294 -15.49 -46.14 -8.58
CA ALA A 294 -15.25 -45.52 -7.29
C ALA A 294 -14.01 -46.11 -6.59
N ILE A 295 -13.89 -47.45 -6.57
CA ILE A 295 -12.74 -48.16 -5.99
C ILE A 295 -11.44 -47.87 -6.76
N ASN A 296 -11.49 -47.86 -8.10
CA ASN A 296 -10.33 -47.62 -8.92
C ASN A 296 -9.82 -46.18 -8.76
N TYR A 297 -10.72 -45.21 -8.80
CA TYR A 297 -10.42 -43.80 -8.60
C TYR A 297 -9.75 -43.56 -7.25
N ALA A 298 -10.39 -43.99 -6.15
CA ALA A 298 -9.87 -43.71 -4.81
C ALA A 298 -8.51 -44.38 -4.56
N ALA A 299 -8.34 -45.62 -5.00
CA ALA A 299 -7.05 -46.30 -4.87
C ALA A 299 -5.92 -45.58 -5.61
N GLN A 300 -6.17 -45.12 -6.84
CA GLN A 300 -5.17 -44.37 -7.61
C GLN A 300 -4.93 -42.98 -7.02
N PHE A 301 -5.98 -42.29 -6.56
CA PHE A 301 -5.87 -40.99 -5.90
C PHE A 301 -4.93 -41.07 -4.70
N TYR A 302 -5.16 -42.01 -3.78
CA TYR A 302 -4.29 -42.17 -2.61
C TYR A 302 -2.89 -42.68 -2.97
N ALA A 303 -2.72 -43.48 -4.02
CA ALA A 303 -1.39 -43.83 -4.52
C ALA A 303 -0.60 -42.57 -4.94
N ALA A 304 -1.24 -41.66 -5.68
CA ALA A 304 -0.62 -40.42 -6.13
C ALA A 304 -0.29 -39.48 -4.95
N VAL A 305 -1.22 -39.32 -4.00
CA VAL A 305 -0.96 -38.57 -2.76
C VAL A 305 0.23 -39.16 -2.00
N ALA A 306 0.27 -40.48 -1.83
CA ALA A 306 1.36 -41.20 -1.16
C ALA A 306 2.70 -41.15 -1.92
N ASN A 307 2.68 -40.81 -3.21
CA ASN A 307 3.85 -40.55 -4.03
C ASN A 307 4.23 -39.06 -4.08
N GLY A 308 3.67 -38.25 -3.18
CA GLY A 308 4.01 -36.84 -3.03
C GLY A 308 3.53 -35.93 -4.16
N GLN A 309 2.48 -36.33 -4.87
CA GLN A 309 1.84 -35.48 -5.87
C GLN A 309 0.95 -34.41 -5.20
N SER A 310 0.72 -33.31 -5.92
CA SER A 310 -0.23 -32.30 -5.49
C SER A 310 -1.67 -32.83 -5.55
N ILE A 311 -2.60 -32.12 -4.91
CA ILE A 311 -4.02 -32.51 -4.90
C ILE A 311 -4.58 -32.59 -6.32
N ILE A 312 -4.32 -31.60 -7.17
CA ILE A 312 -4.81 -31.62 -8.55
C ILE A 312 -4.21 -32.77 -9.35
N SER A 313 -2.91 -33.04 -9.21
CA SER A 313 -2.26 -34.14 -9.92
C SER A 313 -2.76 -35.49 -9.44
N SER A 314 -3.06 -35.63 -8.15
CA SER A 314 -3.63 -36.85 -7.58
C SER A 314 -5.06 -37.10 -8.07
N HIS A 315 -5.87 -36.04 -8.15
CA HIS A 315 -7.22 -36.08 -8.71
C HIS A 315 -7.19 -36.52 -10.19
N LEU A 316 -6.40 -35.82 -11.02
CA LEU A 316 -6.25 -36.14 -12.45
C LEU A 316 -5.68 -37.55 -12.66
N SER A 317 -4.77 -38.01 -11.80
CA SER A 317 -4.26 -39.38 -11.86
C SER A 317 -5.37 -40.41 -11.61
N GLY A 318 -6.30 -40.12 -10.70
CA GLY A 318 -7.48 -40.94 -10.45
C GLY A 318 -8.37 -41.04 -11.69
N GLN A 319 -8.69 -39.89 -12.32
CA GLN A 319 -9.49 -39.85 -13.55
C GLN A 319 -8.81 -40.62 -14.69
N ALA A 320 -7.50 -40.39 -14.89
CA ALA A 320 -6.72 -41.09 -15.90
C ALA A 320 -6.72 -42.62 -15.70
N ALA A 321 -6.73 -43.11 -14.45
CA ALA A 321 -6.84 -44.55 -14.19
C ALA A 321 -8.19 -45.13 -14.58
N LEU A 322 -9.28 -44.36 -14.50
CA LEU A 322 -10.58 -44.76 -15.01
C LEU A 322 -10.57 -44.85 -16.54
N GLU A 323 -10.04 -43.84 -17.22
CA GLU A 323 -9.91 -43.83 -18.68
C GLU A 323 -9.06 -45.00 -19.20
N LEU A 324 -7.92 -45.24 -18.57
CA LEU A 324 -7.00 -46.33 -18.95
C LEU A 324 -7.60 -47.72 -18.69
N ALA A 325 -8.51 -47.83 -17.72
CA ALA A 325 -9.28 -49.04 -17.47
C ALA A 325 -10.46 -49.22 -18.44
N GLY A 326 -10.71 -48.25 -19.33
CA GLY A 326 -11.81 -48.26 -20.30
C GLY A 326 -13.17 -47.96 -19.67
N LEU A 327 -13.19 -47.24 -18.55
CA LEU A 327 -14.40 -46.90 -17.79
C LEU A 327 -14.92 -45.53 -18.24
N GLU A 328 -16.22 -45.43 -18.51
CA GLU A 328 -16.87 -44.22 -19.05
C GLU A 328 -17.15 -43.13 -17.98
N SER A 329 -16.67 -43.35 -16.75
CA SER A 329 -16.96 -42.54 -15.56
C SER A 329 -15.82 -41.61 -15.14
N ALA A 330 -14.79 -41.44 -15.98
CA ALA A 330 -13.59 -40.65 -15.67
C ALA A 330 -13.88 -39.20 -15.28
N ASP A 331 -14.94 -38.61 -15.83
CA ASP A 331 -15.35 -37.23 -15.58
C ASP A 331 -16.26 -37.06 -14.35
N LEU A 332 -16.70 -38.16 -13.71
CA LEU A 332 -17.60 -38.08 -12.56
C LEU A 332 -16.93 -37.52 -11.29
N PRO A 333 -15.70 -37.94 -10.92
CA PRO A 333 -15.00 -37.34 -9.80
C PRO A 333 -14.75 -35.86 -10.09
N THR A 334 -15.18 -35.00 -9.19
CA THR A 334 -15.05 -33.54 -9.29
C THR A 334 -14.32 -33.01 -8.07
N LEU A 335 -13.35 -32.10 -8.28
CA LEU A 335 -12.61 -31.42 -7.24
C LEU A 335 -13.08 -29.96 -7.11
N ALA A 336 -13.47 -29.57 -5.90
CA ALA A 336 -13.70 -28.18 -5.50
C ALA A 336 -12.63 -27.72 -4.50
N TRP A 337 -12.37 -26.41 -4.45
CA TRP A 337 -11.41 -25.82 -3.52
C TRP A 337 -11.78 -24.40 -3.12
N ALA A 338 -11.29 -23.97 -1.95
CA ALA A 338 -11.47 -22.62 -1.44
C ALA A 338 -10.67 -21.59 -2.27
N PRO A 339 -11.12 -20.33 -2.38
CA PRO A 339 -10.49 -19.34 -3.26
C PRO A 339 -9.08 -18.89 -2.85
N ASP A 340 -8.67 -19.18 -1.62
CA ASP A 340 -7.39 -18.79 -1.03
C ASP A 340 -6.33 -19.91 -1.05
N VAL A 341 -6.65 -21.06 -1.63
CA VAL A 341 -5.73 -22.20 -1.77
C VAL A 341 -5.50 -22.60 -3.22
N ASP A 342 -4.32 -23.15 -3.50
CA ASP A 342 -3.92 -23.61 -4.84
C ASP A 342 -3.77 -25.14 -4.83
N PRO A 343 -4.66 -25.90 -5.50
CA PRO A 343 -4.59 -27.37 -5.54
C PRO A 343 -3.37 -27.88 -6.32
N SER A 344 -2.72 -27.04 -7.14
CA SER A 344 -1.51 -27.39 -7.89
C SER A 344 -0.23 -27.28 -7.06
N ALA A 345 -0.22 -26.41 -6.06
CA ALA A 345 0.90 -26.23 -5.14
C ALA A 345 0.75 -27.02 -3.82
N THR A 346 -0.46 -27.49 -3.51
CA THR A 346 -0.74 -28.19 -2.24
C THR A 346 -0.37 -29.66 -2.33
N ILE A 347 0.62 -30.08 -1.54
CA ILE A 347 1.10 -31.47 -1.42
C ILE A 347 0.84 -31.95 0.01
N LEU A 348 0.10 -33.05 0.16
CA LEU A 348 -0.28 -33.58 1.48
C LEU A 348 0.80 -34.48 2.11
N VAL A 349 1.68 -35.06 1.29
CA VAL A 349 2.81 -35.88 1.76
C VAL A 349 4.08 -35.35 1.12
N SER A 350 4.97 -34.78 1.93
CA SER A 350 6.24 -34.27 1.39
C SER A 350 7.22 -35.41 1.16
N PRO A 351 7.88 -35.47 -0.02
CA PRO A 351 9.06 -36.31 -0.17
C PRO A 351 10.13 -35.80 0.80
N GLU A 352 10.69 -36.68 1.63
CA GLU A 352 11.87 -36.33 2.42
C GLU A 352 12.98 -35.90 1.44
N GLY A 353 13.46 -34.66 1.59
CA GLY A 353 14.48 -34.05 0.74
C GLY A 353 15.89 -34.53 1.03
#